data_AF-A0A4U5QGR9-F1
#
_entry.id   AF-A0A4U5QGR9-F1
#
_cell.length_a   1.000
_cell.length_b   1.000
_cell.length_c   1.000
_cell.angle_alpha   90.00
_cell.angle_beta   90.00
_cell.angle_gamma   90.00
#
_symmetry.space_group_name_H-M   'P 1'
#
loop_
_entity.id
_entity.type
_entity.pdbx_description
1 polymer ?
#
loop_
_entity_poly.entity_id
_entity_poly.type
_entity_poly.pdbx_seq_one_letter_code
_entity_poly.pdbx_strand_id
1 'polypeptide(L)'
;MTTPDYSCGNFVNSANAQFMPDDEIKIELHHFVNRVHDAISTTTHDCARASSSDDIYSMVSSKVREVGEALGEDSVDTFIFSCWCRFPWYEADFGWGKPSWVSSVDVPSGIVMLMDTKDGDGIEVFLALDESSMLALQQHLDKTISSTG
;
A
#
# COMPACT_ATOMS: atom_id res chain seq x y z
N MET A 1 3.45 -21.70 -9.42
CA MET A 1 3.65 -21.36 -10.85
C MET A 1 4.69 -20.25 -10.91
N THR A 2 5.78 -20.37 -11.66
CA THR A 2 6.78 -19.29 -11.78
C THR A 2 6.38 -18.33 -12.90
N THR A 3 6.19 -17.05 -12.59
CA THR A 3 5.95 -16.01 -13.59
C THR A 3 7.26 -15.63 -14.28
N PRO A 4 7.31 -15.52 -15.62
CA PRO A 4 8.49 -15.02 -16.33
C PRO A 4 8.82 -13.56 -15.94
N ASP A 5 10.10 -13.19 -15.96
CA ASP A 5 10.60 -11.86 -15.58
C ASP A 5 10.00 -10.69 -16.38
N TYR A 6 9.44 -10.97 -17.56
CA TYR A 6 8.82 -9.98 -18.45
C TYR A 6 7.35 -10.28 -18.75
N SER A 7 6.67 -10.95 -17.82
CA SER A 7 5.23 -11.16 -17.91
C SER A 7 4.48 -9.81 -17.90
N CYS A 8 3.57 -9.60 -18.86
CA CYS A 8 2.72 -8.42 -18.92
C CYS A 8 1.27 -8.77 -18.55
N GLY A 9 0.64 -7.96 -17.69
CA GLY A 9 -0.73 -8.17 -17.20
C GLY A 9 -0.88 -7.76 -15.74
N ASN A 10 -2.10 -7.84 -15.21
CA ASN A 10 -2.38 -7.51 -13.81
C ASN A 10 -2.11 -8.71 -12.90
N PHE A 11 -1.11 -8.59 -12.02
CA PHE A 11 -0.85 -9.52 -10.91
C PHE A 11 -1.04 -8.77 -9.58
N VAL A 12 -2.24 -8.22 -9.38
CA VAL A 12 -2.59 -7.50 -8.16
C VAL A 12 -3.35 -8.44 -7.23
N ASN A 13 -2.85 -8.60 -6.01
CA ASN A 13 -3.57 -9.24 -4.92
C ASN A 13 -3.51 -8.34 -3.70
N SER A 14 -4.60 -8.26 -2.93
CA SER A 14 -4.67 -7.45 -1.72
C SER A 14 -4.20 -8.27 -0.51
N ALA A 15 -3.48 -7.62 0.39
CA ALA A 15 -3.20 -8.14 1.72
C ALA A 15 -4.02 -7.34 2.73
N ASN A 16 -5.08 -7.95 3.25
CA ASN A 16 -6.01 -7.29 4.15
C ASN A 16 -5.54 -7.48 5.60
N ALA A 17 -5.15 -6.40 6.27
CA ALA A 17 -4.83 -6.40 7.69
C ALA A 17 -5.97 -5.72 8.46
N GLN A 18 -6.55 -6.42 9.44
CA GLN A 18 -7.62 -5.89 10.28
C GLN A 18 -7.09 -5.56 11.67
N PHE A 19 -7.59 -4.44 12.20
CA PHE A 19 -7.26 -3.96 13.53
C PHE A 19 -8.56 -3.70 14.27
N MET A 20 -8.73 -4.34 15.42
CA MET A 20 -9.80 -4.03 16.35
C MET A 20 -9.17 -3.32 17.54
N PRO A 21 -9.58 -2.09 17.86
CA PRO A 21 -9.13 -1.43 19.07
C PRO A 21 -9.58 -2.26 20.28
N ASP A 22 -8.64 -2.58 21.15
CA ASP A 22 -8.90 -3.20 22.44
C ASP A 22 -8.68 -2.12 23.50
N ASP A 23 -9.70 -1.86 24.33
CA ASP A 23 -9.67 -0.82 25.37
C ASP A 23 -8.58 -1.10 26.43
N GLU A 24 -8.09 -2.34 26.53
CA GLU A 24 -7.03 -2.73 27.47
C GLU A 24 -5.60 -2.60 26.89
N ILE A 25 -5.45 -2.58 25.56
CA ILE A 25 -4.13 -2.63 24.90
C ILE A 25 -3.83 -1.31 24.21
N LYS A 26 -2.85 -0.58 24.74
CA LYS A 26 -2.25 0.55 24.02
C LYS A 26 -1.52 0.03 22.78
N ILE A 27 -2.12 0.17 21.60
CA ILE A 27 -1.53 -0.32 20.36
C ILE A 27 -0.33 0.57 19.98
N GLU A 28 0.87 0.00 20.02
CA GLU A 28 2.10 0.62 19.52
C GLU A 28 2.32 0.35 18.02
N LEU A 29 3.15 1.18 17.36
CA LEU A 29 3.45 1.10 15.92
C LEU A 29 3.89 -0.31 15.49
N HIS A 30 4.73 -0.97 16.28
CA HIS A 30 5.27 -2.28 15.93
C HIS A 30 4.18 -3.37 15.85
N HIS A 31 3.08 -3.24 16.60
CA HIS A 31 1.93 -4.13 16.46
C HIS A 31 1.25 -3.97 15.10
N PHE A 32 1.14 -2.72 14.60
CA PHE A 32 0.62 -2.45 13.25
C PHE A 32 1.52 -3.05 12.17
N VAL A 33 2.83 -2.82 12.28
CA VAL A 33 3.83 -3.35 11.34
C VAL A 33 3.76 -4.88 11.27
N ASN A 34 3.68 -5.55 12.42
CA ASN A 34 3.60 -7.01 12.47
C ASN A 34 2.33 -7.53 11.77
N ARG A 35 1.18 -6.91 12.01
CA ARG A 35 -0.08 -7.32 11.36
C ARG A 35 -0.06 -7.14 9.85
N VAL A 36 0.45 -6.01 9.36
CA VAL A 36 0.62 -5.75 7.92
C VAL A 36 1.59 -6.77 7.32
N HIS A 37 2.73 -7.01 7.99
CA HIS A 37 3.71 -8.00 7.58
C HIS A 37 3.10 -9.41 7.47
N ASP A 38 2.35 -9.84 8.48
CA ASP A 38 1.73 -11.16 8.51
C ASP A 38 0.67 -11.32 7.42
N ALA A 39 -0.13 -10.28 7.16
CA ALA A 39 -1.11 -10.27 6.08
C ALA A 39 -0.45 -10.39 4.70
N ILE A 40 0.66 -9.66 4.47
CA ILE A 40 1.45 -9.76 3.23
C ILE A 40 2.05 -11.15 3.09
N SER A 41 2.73 -11.64 4.14
CA SER A 41 3.39 -12.94 4.16
C SER A 41 2.41 -14.08 3.88
N THR A 42 1.25 -14.07 4.53
CA THR A 42 0.17 -15.04 4.31
C THR A 42 -0.32 -14.99 2.86
N THR A 43 -0.59 -13.79 2.35
CA THR A 43 -1.05 -13.59 0.97
C THR A 43 -0.04 -14.12 -0.05
N THR A 44 1.24 -13.82 0.13
CA THR A 44 2.32 -14.31 -0.74
C THR A 44 2.42 -15.83 -0.69
N HIS A 45 2.33 -16.42 0.49
CA HIS A 45 2.37 -17.86 0.67
C HIS A 45 1.18 -18.57 0.01
N ASP A 46 -0.03 -18.01 0.15
CA ASP A 46 -1.23 -18.56 -0.49
C ASP A 46 -1.12 -18.48 -2.01
N CYS A 47 -0.66 -17.34 -2.56
CA CYS A 47 -0.36 -17.21 -3.99
C CYS A 47 0.64 -18.27 -4.48
N ALA A 48 1.68 -18.56 -3.70
CA ALA A 48 2.68 -19.57 -4.06
C ALA A 48 2.13 -21.00 -4.08
N ARG A 49 1.09 -21.28 -3.27
CA ARG A 49 0.42 -22.59 -3.16
C ARG A 49 -0.70 -22.80 -4.17
N ALA A 50 -1.20 -21.73 -4.79
CA ALA A 50 -2.23 -21.83 -5.80
C ALA A 50 -1.78 -22.74 -6.96
N SER A 51 -2.62 -23.71 -7.31
CA SER A 51 -2.27 -24.77 -8.26
C SER A 51 -2.81 -24.50 -9.67
N SER A 52 -3.76 -23.57 -9.80
CA SER A 52 -4.39 -23.18 -11.05
C SER A 52 -4.67 -21.68 -11.12
N SER A 53 -4.98 -21.18 -12.32
CA SER A 53 -5.48 -19.81 -12.52
C SER A 53 -6.78 -19.55 -11.77
N ASP A 54 -7.64 -20.56 -11.67
CA ASP A 54 -8.95 -20.44 -11.05
C ASP A 54 -8.83 -20.30 -9.53
N ASP A 55 -7.85 -20.97 -8.91
CA ASP A 55 -7.53 -20.80 -7.50
C ASP A 55 -7.06 -19.36 -7.21
N ILE A 56 -6.18 -18.82 -8.06
CA ILE A 56 -5.69 -17.44 -7.94
C ILE A 56 -6.85 -16.46 -8.10
N TYR A 57 -7.67 -16.64 -9.14
CA TYR A 57 -8.83 -15.79 -9.40
C TYR A 57 -9.82 -15.80 -8.23
N SER A 58 -10.13 -16.98 -7.69
CA SER A 58 -11.03 -17.14 -6.54
C SER A 58 -10.49 -16.42 -5.30
N MET A 59 -9.20 -16.58 -5.01
CA MET A 59 -8.54 -15.90 -3.89
C MET A 59 -8.59 -14.38 -4.03
N VAL A 60 -8.20 -13.84 -5.19
CA VAL A 60 -8.24 -12.40 -5.46
C VAL A 60 -9.67 -11.88 -5.36
N SER A 61 -10.63 -12.57 -5.97
CA SER A 61 -12.04 -12.17 -5.94
C SER A 61 -12.62 -12.14 -4.52
N SER A 62 -12.25 -13.11 -3.66
CA SER A 62 -12.69 -13.11 -2.26
C SER A 62 -12.17 -11.90 -1.52
N LYS A 63 -10.88 -11.57 -1.66
CA LYS A 63 -10.26 -10.43 -0.97
C LYS A 63 -10.76 -9.09 -1.49
N VAL A 64 -11.00 -8.97 -2.80
CA VAL A 64 -11.60 -7.77 -3.39
C VAL A 64 -13.00 -7.56 -2.83
N ARG A 65 -13.79 -8.64 -2.67
CA ARG A 65 -15.10 -8.58 -2.04
C ARG A 65 -15.01 -8.12 -0.58
N GLU A 66 -14.11 -8.70 0.21
CA GLU A 66 -13.90 -8.29 1.62
C GLU A 66 -13.56 -6.81 1.75
N VAL A 67 -12.69 -6.29 0.88
CA VAL A 67 -12.35 -4.85 0.84
C VAL A 67 -13.58 -4.02 0.45
N GLY A 68 -14.35 -4.47 -0.54
CA GLY A 68 -15.58 -3.80 -0.96
C GLY A 68 -16.65 -3.74 0.13
N GLU A 69 -16.79 -4.82 0.92
CA GLU A 69 -17.69 -4.88 2.08
C GLU A 69 -17.22 -3.92 3.18
N ALA A 70 -15.92 -3.90 3.49
CA ALA A 70 -15.34 -3.00 4.50
C ALA A 70 -15.48 -1.51 4.11
N LEU A 71 -15.31 -1.17 2.82
CA LEU A 71 -15.51 0.21 2.32
C LEU A 71 -16.95 0.69 2.41
N GLY A 72 -17.93 -0.22 2.47
CA GLY A 72 -19.35 0.11 2.60
C GLY A 72 -19.88 0.11 4.03
N GLU A 73 -19.04 -0.23 5.00
CA GLU A 73 -19.39 -0.37 6.41
C GLU A 73 -18.90 0.86 7.19
N ASP A 74 -19.84 1.73 7.61
CA ASP A 74 -19.52 2.97 8.33
C ASP A 74 -18.77 2.75 9.65
N SER A 75 -18.81 1.53 10.19
CA SER A 75 -18.11 1.17 11.43
C SER A 75 -16.65 0.74 11.23
N VAL A 76 -16.16 0.71 9.98
CA VAL A 76 -14.81 0.25 9.62
C VAL A 76 -14.03 1.34 8.89
N ASP A 77 -13.00 1.86 9.54
CA ASP A 77 -12.02 2.74 8.89
C ASP A 77 -11.14 1.92 7.93
N THR A 78 -11.27 2.18 6.63
CA THR A 78 -10.51 1.48 5.59
C THR A 78 -9.47 2.39 4.94
N PHE A 79 -8.22 1.94 4.91
CA PHE A 79 -7.11 2.62 4.23
C PHE A 79 -6.50 1.71 3.17
N ILE A 80 -6.34 2.20 1.95
CA ILE A 80 -5.76 1.45 0.84
C ILE A 80 -4.35 1.95 0.58
N PHE A 81 -3.38 1.04 0.63
CA PHE A 81 -1.98 1.34 0.34
C PHE A 81 -1.54 0.64 -0.95
N SER A 82 -0.78 1.35 -1.78
CA SER A 82 -0.14 0.81 -2.97
C SER A 82 1.32 1.26 -3.00
N CYS A 83 2.22 0.29 -3.13
CA CYS A 83 3.66 0.52 -3.07
C CYS A 83 4.30 0.27 -4.43
N TRP A 84 4.87 1.31 -5.02
CA TRP A 84 5.62 1.30 -6.27
C TRP A 84 7.13 1.46 -6.02
N CYS A 85 7.58 1.30 -4.78
CA CYS A 85 9.00 1.21 -4.46
C CYS A 85 9.65 0.05 -5.21
N ARG A 86 10.94 0.19 -5.52
CA ARG A 86 11.81 -0.73 -6.26
C ARG A 86 11.46 -0.92 -7.73
N PHE A 87 10.43 -0.25 -8.24
CA PHE A 87 10.22 -0.15 -9.67
C PHE A 87 11.32 0.73 -10.28
N PRO A 88 11.86 0.37 -11.45
CA PRO A 88 12.99 1.08 -12.06
C PRO A 88 12.55 2.36 -12.80
N TRP A 89 11.65 3.15 -12.21
CA TRP A 89 11.08 4.34 -12.85
C TRP A 89 12.15 5.35 -13.26
N TYR A 90 13.11 5.61 -12.37
CA TYR A 90 14.21 6.54 -12.62
C TYR A 90 15.29 5.99 -13.56
N GLU A 91 15.23 4.71 -13.92
CA GLU A 91 16.15 4.10 -14.90
C GLU A 91 15.66 4.23 -16.34
N ALA A 92 14.42 4.70 -16.57
CA ALA A 92 13.84 4.84 -17.90
C ALA A 92 14.55 5.96 -18.70
N ASP A 93 15.33 5.59 -19.72
CA ASP A 93 15.95 6.55 -20.65
C ASP A 93 15.52 6.27 -22.08
N PHE A 94 14.79 7.24 -22.67
CA PHE A 94 14.29 7.17 -24.04
C PHE A 94 15.18 7.93 -25.05
N GLY A 95 16.38 8.37 -24.64
CA GLY A 95 17.32 9.14 -25.45
C GLY A 95 17.44 10.61 -25.05
N TRP A 96 16.73 11.04 -24.00
CA TRP A 96 16.78 12.41 -23.46
C TRP A 96 17.36 12.46 -22.03
N GLY A 97 17.86 11.33 -21.53
CA GLY A 97 18.29 11.16 -20.15
C GLY A 97 17.18 10.66 -19.24
N LYS A 98 17.59 10.31 -18.01
CA LYS A 98 16.71 9.77 -16.97
C LYS A 98 15.74 10.84 -16.41
N PRO A 99 14.57 10.44 -15.87
CA PRO A 99 13.61 11.37 -15.29
C PRO A 99 14.22 12.21 -14.18
N SER A 100 13.85 13.48 -14.14
CA SER A 100 14.22 14.35 -13.03
C SER A 100 13.34 14.14 -11.80
N TRP A 101 12.10 13.67 -12.01
CA TRP A 101 11.12 13.35 -10.98
C TRP A 101 10.05 12.43 -11.56
N VAL A 102 9.48 11.54 -10.75
CA VAL A 102 8.39 10.62 -11.10
C VAL A 102 7.35 10.69 -9.99
N SER A 103 6.08 10.78 -10.35
CA SER A 103 4.97 10.83 -9.39
C SER A 103 3.75 10.07 -9.89
N SER A 104 2.82 9.75 -8.98
CA SER A 104 1.46 9.42 -9.36
C SER A 104 0.69 10.70 -9.67
N VAL A 105 0.05 10.78 -10.84
CA VAL A 105 -0.67 12.00 -11.29
C VAL A 105 -2.07 12.10 -10.71
N ASP A 106 -2.70 10.95 -10.44
CA ASP A 106 -4.06 10.88 -9.91
C ASP A 106 -4.08 9.86 -8.78
N VAL A 107 -4.10 10.34 -7.53
CA VAL A 107 -4.27 9.51 -6.35
C VAL A 107 -5.71 9.70 -5.86
N PRO A 108 -6.60 8.72 -6.08
CA PRO A 108 -7.96 8.80 -5.58
C PRO A 108 -7.99 9.01 -4.07
N SER A 109 -9.00 9.75 -3.60
CA SER A 109 -9.21 9.96 -2.17
C SER A 109 -9.28 8.62 -1.43
N GLY A 110 -8.57 8.51 -0.31
CA GLY A 110 -8.51 7.27 0.49
C GLY A 110 -7.48 6.24 0.03
N ILE A 111 -6.70 6.54 -1.02
CA ILE A 111 -5.55 5.73 -1.43
C ILE A 111 -4.25 6.44 -1.04
N VAL A 112 -3.31 5.67 -0.50
CA VAL A 112 -1.95 6.10 -0.20
C VAL A 112 -0.98 5.38 -1.15
N MET A 113 -0.27 6.15 -1.96
CA MET A 113 0.75 5.69 -2.88
C MET A 113 2.14 5.93 -2.29
N LEU A 114 3.00 4.91 -2.31
CA LEU A 114 4.39 4.97 -1.85
C LEU A 114 5.34 4.81 -3.04
N MET A 115 6.29 5.72 -3.20
CA MET A 115 7.29 5.70 -4.28
C MET A 115 8.67 6.05 -3.73
N ASP A 116 9.74 5.50 -4.32
CA ASP A 116 11.10 5.88 -3.91
C ASP A 116 11.44 7.30 -4.39
N THR A 117 12.23 8.02 -3.59
CA THR A 117 12.89 9.26 -4.04
C THR A 117 13.90 8.96 -5.14
N LYS A 118 14.25 9.97 -5.94
CA LYS A 118 15.20 9.82 -7.06
C LYS A 118 16.56 9.26 -6.64
N ASP A 119 17.04 9.64 -5.47
CA ASP A 119 18.32 9.18 -4.91
C ASP A 119 18.23 7.78 -4.26
N GLY A 120 17.02 7.26 -4.05
CA GLY A 120 16.78 5.96 -3.42
C GLY A 120 16.95 5.96 -1.89
N ASP A 121 17.19 7.12 -1.28
CA ASP A 121 17.44 7.24 0.17
C ASP A 121 16.16 7.53 0.98
N GLY A 122 15.01 7.66 0.33
CA GLY A 122 13.73 7.97 0.96
C GLY A 122 12.51 7.48 0.18
N ILE A 123 11.34 7.76 0.77
CA ILE A 123 10.03 7.43 0.19
C ILE A 123 9.21 8.72 0.09
N GLU A 124 8.68 8.99 -1.09
CA GLU A 124 7.62 9.97 -1.32
C GLU A 124 6.26 9.31 -1.11
N VAL A 125 5.40 9.96 -0.34
CA VAL A 125 4.03 9.52 -0.06
C VAL A 125 3.06 10.45 -0.78
N PHE A 126 2.27 9.91 -1.70
CA PHE A 126 1.20 10.64 -2.37
C PHE A 126 -0.14 10.13 -1.85
N LEU A 127 -0.96 11.02 -1.30
CA LEU A 127 -2.29 10.68 -0.79
C LEU A 127 -3.23 11.86 -0.99
N ALA A 128 -4.52 11.56 -1.09
CA ALA A 128 -5.58 12.55 -1.10
C ALA A 128 -6.59 12.23 0.01
N LEU A 129 -6.95 13.25 0.79
CA LEU A 129 -8.00 13.21 1.81
C LEU A 129 -8.84 14.49 1.67
N ASP A 130 -9.96 14.56 2.38
CA ASP A 130 -10.68 15.82 2.54
C ASP A 130 -9.81 16.86 3.27
N GLU A 131 -10.14 18.14 3.08
CA GLU A 131 -9.35 19.26 3.62
C GLU A 131 -9.18 19.19 5.14
N SER A 132 -10.21 18.79 5.87
CA SER A 132 -10.16 18.74 7.33
C SER A 132 -9.23 17.64 7.84
N SER A 133 -9.27 16.47 7.20
CA SER A 133 -8.36 15.35 7.48
C SER A 133 -6.93 15.67 7.07
N MET A 134 -6.71 16.34 5.93
CA MET A 134 -5.38 16.79 5.51
C MET A 134 -4.75 17.77 6.50
N LEU A 135 -5.53 18.73 7.00
CA LEU A 135 -5.06 19.70 8.00
C LEU A 135 -4.72 19.01 9.33
N ALA A 136 -5.55 18.06 9.78
CA ALA A 136 -5.28 17.28 10.97
C ALA A 136 -3.97 16.47 10.82
N LEU A 137 -3.80 15.79 9.68
CA LEU A 137 -2.60 15.03 9.36
C LEU A 137 -1.35 15.93 9.40
N GLN A 138 -1.39 17.10 8.75
CA GLN A 138 -0.27 18.03 8.74
C GLN A 138 0.13 18.47 10.15
N GLN A 139 -0.83 18.85 10.98
CA GLN A 139 -0.57 19.24 12.37
C GLN A 139 0.04 18.12 13.21
N HIS A 140 -0.35 16.86 12.99
CA HIS A 140 0.22 15.70 13.67
C HIS A 140 1.64 15.38 13.20
N LEU A 141 1.90 15.49 11.89
CA LEU A 141 3.23 15.29 11.31
C LEU A 141 4.23 16.32 11.83
N ASP A 142 3.85 17.60 11.83
CA ASP A 142 4.71 18.69 12.32
C ASP A 142 5.16 18.45 13.77
N LYS A 143 4.24 18.01 14.63
CA LYS A 143 4.54 17.65 16.02
C LYS A 143 5.52 16.48 16.10
N THR A 144 5.28 15.42 15.34
CA THR A 144 6.10 14.19 15.36
C THR A 144 7.53 14.46 14.89
N ILE A 145 7.68 15.21 13.80
CA ILE A 145 9.00 15.59 13.25
C ILE A 145 9.74 16.52 14.21
N SER A 146 9.05 17.49 14.82
CA SER A 146 9.67 18.40 15.80
C SER A 146 10.16 17.69 17.08
N SER A 147 9.58 16.54 17.42
CA SER A 147 9.99 15.74 18.59
C SER A 147 11.15 14.77 18.34
N THR A 148 11.59 14.63 17.09
CA THR A 148 12.65 13.68 16.68
C THR A 148 13.96 14.38 16.27
N GLY A 149 14.01 15.71 16.33
CA GLY A 149 15.24 16.53 16.19
C GLY A 149 15.76 17.04 17.52
#